data_AF-A0A2V7U683-F1
#
_entry.id   AF-A0A2V7U683-F1
#
_cell.length_a   1.000
_cell.length_b   1.000
_cell.length_c   1.000
_cell.angle_alpha   90.00
_cell.angle_beta   90.00
_cell.angle_gamma   90.00
#
_symmetry.space_group_name_H-M   'P 1'
#
loop_
_entity.id
_entity.type
_entity.pdbx_description
1 polymer ?
#
loop_
_entity_poly.entity_id
_entity_poly.type
_entity_poly.pdbx_seq_one_letter_code
_entity_poly.pdbx_strand_id
1 'polypeptide(L)' 'KDANNKPTQVKHTPEWSFSDMSIISLSSSTTGFNPTFIAKAPGTVTTYAEADGVRSNDVTIHLRN' A
#
# COMPACT_ATOMS: atom_id res chain seq x y z
N LYS A 1 -11.44 8.30 4.90
CA LYS A 1 -12.32 9.49 4.84
C LYS A 1 -13.75 9.00 4.99
N ASP A 2 -14.63 9.76 5.62
CA ASP A 2 -16.05 9.40 5.71
C ASP A 2 -16.76 9.61 4.36
N ALA A 3 -18.05 9.28 4.32
CA ALA A 3 -18.90 9.50 3.14
C ALA A 3 -18.98 10.98 2.68
N ASN A 4 -18.54 11.93 3.52
CA ASN A 4 -18.51 13.36 3.24
C ASN A 4 -17.09 13.87 2.90
N ASN A 5 -16.16 12.95 2.60
CA ASN A 5 -14.77 13.26 2.24
C ASN A 5 -13.98 13.97 3.36
N LYS A 6 -14.40 13.84 4.63
CA LYS A 6 -13.66 14.35 5.78
C LYS A 6 -12.64 13.32 6.27
N PRO A 7 -11.49 13.76 6.84
CA PRO A 7 -10.57 12.85 7.52
C PRO A 7 -11.29 12.09 8.63
N THR A 8 -10.98 10.81 8.74
CA THR A 8 -11.50 9.91 9.78
C THR A 8 -10.32 9.24 10.46
N GLN A 9 -10.45 8.95 11.74
CA GLN A 9 -9.50 8.09 12.44
C GLN A 9 -9.84 6.63 12.16
N VAL A 10 -8.87 5.87 11.67
CA VAL A 10 -8.97 4.42 11.53
C VAL A 10 -8.75 3.76 12.89
N LYS A 11 -9.49 2.70 13.19
CA LYS A 11 -9.43 1.98 14.47
C LYS A 11 -8.30 0.95 14.47
N HIS A 12 -8.08 0.28 13.35
CA HIS A 12 -7.02 -0.72 13.20
C HIS A 12 -5.87 -0.23 12.30
N THR A 13 -4.71 -0.83 12.48
CA THR A 13 -3.56 -0.64 11.60
C THR A 13 -3.90 -1.14 10.20
N PRO A 14 -3.70 -0.34 9.14
CA PRO A 14 -3.97 -0.79 7.78
C PRO A 14 -3.07 -1.95 7.35
N GLU A 15 -3.63 -2.88 6.61
CA GLU A 15 -2.92 -4.00 6.00
C GLU A 15 -2.72 -3.73 4.51
N TRP A 16 -1.49 -3.96 4.01
CA TRP A 16 -1.12 -3.65 2.64
C TRP A 16 -1.00 -4.89 1.78
N SER A 17 -1.59 -4.83 0.59
CA SER A 17 -1.47 -5.86 -0.44
C SER A 17 -0.62 -5.34 -1.60
N PHE A 18 0.27 -6.19 -2.11
CA PHE A 18 1.13 -5.89 -3.26
C PHE A 18 0.93 -6.96 -4.33
N SER A 19 0.70 -6.53 -5.56
CA SER A 19 0.39 -7.43 -6.69
C SER A 19 1.55 -8.34 -7.12
N ASP A 20 2.81 -7.90 -6.93
CA ASP A 20 3.98 -8.68 -7.35
C ASP A 20 5.16 -8.54 -6.38
N MET A 21 5.29 -9.51 -5.47
CA MET A 21 6.40 -9.62 -4.52
C MET A 21 7.67 -10.20 -5.13
N SER A 22 7.65 -10.66 -6.38
CA SER A 22 8.85 -11.18 -7.05
C SER A 22 9.80 -10.03 -7.43
N ILE A 23 9.26 -8.87 -7.79
CA ILE A 23 10.02 -7.68 -8.25
C ILE A 23 10.27 -6.63 -7.14
N ILE A 24 9.68 -6.80 -5.96
CA ILE A 24 9.92 -5.96 -4.77
C ILE A 24 10.27 -6.79 -3.54
N SER A 25 10.76 -6.14 -2.49
CA SER A 25 10.78 -6.69 -1.14
C SER A 25 10.34 -5.63 -0.15
N LEU A 26 9.63 -6.01 0.90
CA LEU A 26 9.27 -5.08 1.97
C LEU A 26 10.52 -4.66 2.74
N SER A 27 10.60 -3.38 3.05
CA SER A 27 11.66 -2.85 3.92
C SER A 27 11.36 -3.22 5.37
N SER A 28 12.40 -3.32 6.22
CA SER A 28 12.23 -3.48 7.67
C SER A 28 11.53 -2.27 8.33
N SER A 29 11.47 -1.13 7.64
CA SER A 29 10.74 0.07 8.09
C SER A 29 9.26 0.09 7.66
N THR A 30 8.76 -0.97 7.01
CA THR A 30 7.35 -1.07 6.60
C THR A 30 6.45 -1.10 7.82
N THR A 31 5.47 -0.20 7.87
CA THR A 31 4.38 -0.23 8.87
C THR A 31 3.05 -0.07 8.17
N GLY A 32 1.93 -0.41 8.83
CA GLY A 32 0.61 -0.26 8.22
C GLY A 32 0.23 1.18 7.85
N PHE A 33 0.81 2.18 8.52
CA PHE A 33 0.58 3.60 8.19
C PHE A 33 1.64 4.18 7.25
N ASN A 34 2.75 3.49 7.06
CA ASN A 34 3.85 3.92 6.20
C ASN A 34 4.45 2.69 5.50
N PRO A 35 3.83 2.22 4.40
CA PRO A 35 4.35 1.09 3.64
C PRO A 35 5.62 1.52 2.89
N THR A 36 6.66 0.71 2.96
CA THR A 36 7.90 0.97 2.24
C THR A 36 8.38 -0.32 1.56
N PHE A 37 8.84 -0.23 0.33
CA PHE A 37 9.40 -1.38 -0.37
C PHE A 37 10.63 -0.97 -1.17
N ILE A 38 11.47 -1.97 -1.42
CA ILE A 38 12.68 -1.85 -2.22
C ILE A 38 12.39 -2.50 -3.57
N ALA A 39 12.60 -1.76 -4.65
CA ALA A 39 12.52 -2.29 -6.00
C ALA A 39 13.73 -3.17 -6.32
N LYS A 40 13.49 -4.37 -6.85
CA LYS A 40 14.55 -5.34 -7.23
C LYS A 40 14.67 -5.53 -8.74
N ALA A 41 13.58 -5.29 -9.47
CA ALA A 41 13.52 -5.41 -10.92
C ALA A 41 12.51 -4.41 -11.53
N PRO A 42 12.65 -4.06 -12.82
CA PRO A 42 11.62 -3.33 -13.56
C PRO A 42 10.28 -4.06 -13.58
N GLY A 43 9.20 -3.30 -13.64
CA GLY A 43 7.86 -3.84 -13.72
C GLY A 43 6.81 -2.87 -13.22
N THR A 44 5.60 -3.39 -13.00
CA THR A 44 4.48 -2.60 -12.46
C THR A 44 3.98 -3.26 -11.19
N VAL A 45 3.84 -2.47 -10.13
CA VAL A 45 3.25 -2.91 -8.87
C VAL A 45 2.02 -2.07 -8.60
N THR A 46 0.87 -2.71 -8.52
CA THR A 46 -0.34 -2.16 -7.91
C THR A 46 -0.42 -2.58 -6.46
N THR A 47 -0.78 -1.64 -5.58
CA THR A 47 -0.95 -1.85 -4.16
C THR A 47 -2.19 -1.12 -3.63
N TYR A 48 -2.79 -1.66 -2.58
CA TYR A 48 -3.88 -1.05 -1.84
C TYR A 48 -3.77 -1.42 -0.36
N ALA A 49 -4.44 -0.63 0.47
CA ALA A 49 -4.58 -0.88 1.90
C ALA A 49 -6.03 -1.22 2.25
N GLU A 50 -6.21 -2.10 3.23
CA GLU A 50 -7.50 -2.36 3.87
C GLU A 50 -7.42 -2.05 5.36
N ALA A 51 -8.43 -1.38 5.87
CA ALA A 51 -8.59 -1.15 7.31
C ALA A 51 -10.07 -0.99 7.65
N ASP A 52 -10.51 -1.61 8.75
CA ASP A 52 -11.89 -1.51 9.25
C ASP A 52 -12.96 -1.88 8.20
N GLY A 53 -12.65 -2.81 7.29
CA GLY A 53 -13.55 -3.21 6.20
C GLY A 53 -13.67 -2.19 5.06
N VAL A 54 -12.84 -1.14 5.06
CA VAL A 54 -12.75 -0.15 3.99
C VAL A 54 -11.44 -0.33 3.24
N ARG A 55 -11.53 -0.47 1.92
CA ARG A 55 -10.39 -0.55 1.00
C ARG A 55 -10.02 0.84 0.48
N SER A 56 -8.72 1.13 0.39
CA SER A 56 -8.22 2.35 -0.24
C SER A 56 -8.37 2.31 -1.77
N ASN A 57 -8.06 3.44 -2.42
CA ASN A 57 -7.82 3.42 -3.85
C ASN A 57 -6.57 2.59 -4.17
N ASP A 58 -6.52 2.07 -5.39
CA ASP A 58 -5.33 1.43 -5.94
C ASP A 58 -4.25 2.48 -6.25
N VAL A 59 -3.02 2.17 -5.84
CA VAL A 59 -1.82 2.92 -6.18
C VAL A 59 -1.00 2.06 -7.12
N THR A 60 -0.73 2.56 -8.33
CA THR A 60 0.07 1.84 -9.33
C THR A 60 1.41 2.55 -9.54
N ILE A 61 2.49 1.78 -9.41
CA ILE A 61 3.87 2.25 -9.45
C ILE A 61 4.59 1.54 -10.59
N HIS A 62 5.19 2.31 -11.50
CA HIS A 62 6.00 1.79 -12.59
C HIS A 62 7.48 1.88 -12.22
N LEU A 63 8.12 0.73 -12.03
CA LEU A 63 9.53 0.59 -11.71
C LEU A 63 10.34 0.52 -13.00
N ARG A 64 11.29 1.44 -13.16
CA ARG A 64 12.15 1.57 -14.34
C ARG A 64 13.62 1.52 -13.90
N ASN A 65 14.48 1.06 -14.80
CA ASN A 65 15.94 1.12 -14.64
C ASN A 65 16.47 2.52 -14.94
#